data_AF-A0A3N5HAH0-F1
#
_entry.id   AF-A0A3N5HAH0-F1
#
_cell.length_a   1.000
_cell.length_b   1.000
_cell.length_c   1.000
_cell.angle_alpha   90.00
_cell.angle_beta   90.00
_cell.angle_gamma   90.00
#
_symmetry.space_group_name_H-M   'P 1'
#
loop_
_entity.id
_entity.type
_entity.pdbx_description
1 polymer ?
#
loop_
_entity_poly.entity_id
_entity_poly.type
_entity_poly.pdbx_seq_one_letter_code
_entity_poly.pdbx_strand_id
1 'polypeptide(L)'
;MLPIWEGTTNVLSLDLLRALTGEAGLRDVDAELSRALGIATDEALAPVRSRARALMDAAGGWFGVAHQAGPAELEGGARRFSMAIGRALQLALAAEHAQWLLGRGDRSGVAVARQLVALSPVPDLVGVMDTDEARVVARLEE
;
A
#
# COMPACT_ATOMS: atom_id res chain seq x y z
N MET A 1 -22.54 -6.92 6.03
CA MET A 1 -21.51 -6.33 6.92
C MET A 1 -20.22 -7.11 6.73
N LEU A 2 -19.32 -6.63 5.85
CA LEU A 2 -18.13 -7.39 5.43
C LEU A 2 -16.89 -7.24 6.35
N PRO A 3 -16.56 -6.09 6.97
CA PRO A 3 -15.26 -5.93 7.64
C PRO A 3 -15.21 -6.42 9.10
N ILE A 4 -16.16 -7.25 9.54
CA ILE A 4 -16.28 -7.68 10.95
C ILE A 4 -16.30 -9.21 11.09
N TRP A 5 -16.92 -9.93 10.15
CA TRP A 5 -17.20 -11.36 10.32
C TRP A 5 -16.10 -12.31 9.83
N GLU A 6 -15.05 -11.81 9.15
CA GLU A 6 -13.88 -12.59 8.69
C GLU A 6 -12.55 -11.96 9.15
N GLY A 7 -12.61 -11.23 10.28
CA GLY A 7 -11.49 -10.45 10.79
C GLY A 7 -11.68 -8.96 10.55
N THR A 8 -11.33 -8.15 11.54
CA THR A 8 -11.33 -6.70 11.38
C THR A 8 -10.22 -6.28 10.44
N THR A 9 -10.33 -5.09 9.83
CA THR A 9 -9.25 -4.54 8.99
C THR A 9 -7.89 -4.55 9.70
N ASN A 10 -7.87 -4.36 11.03
CA ASN A 10 -6.63 -4.42 11.80
C ASN A 10 -6.05 -5.84 11.84
N VAL A 11 -6.88 -6.85 12.11
CA VAL A 11 -6.44 -8.26 12.11
C VAL A 11 -5.90 -8.67 10.74
N LEU A 12 -6.64 -8.35 9.67
CA LEU A 12 -6.19 -8.65 8.29
C LEU A 12 -4.90 -7.90 7.92
N SER A 13 -4.66 -6.72 8.49
CA SER A 13 -3.41 -5.98 8.30
C SER A 13 -2.23 -6.65 8.99
N LEU A 14 -2.44 -7.24 10.18
CA LEU A 14 -1.43 -8.02 10.88
C LEU A 14 -1.13 -9.34 10.14
N ASP A 15 -2.16 -9.98 9.60
CA ASP A 15 -1.99 -11.21 8.81
C ASP A 15 -1.21 -10.95 7.53
N LEU A 16 -1.40 -9.80 6.87
CA LEU A 16 -0.55 -9.40 5.75
C LEU A 16 0.92 -9.30 6.16
N LEU A 17 1.24 -8.69 7.30
CA LEU A 17 2.62 -8.60 7.79
C LEU A 17 3.23 -9.99 8.00
N ARG A 18 2.47 -10.93 8.57
CA ARG A 18 2.91 -12.33 8.77
C ARG A 18 3.14 -13.06 7.45
N ALA A 19 2.31 -12.80 6.45
CA ALA A 19 2.49 -13.38 5.11
C ALA A 19 3.74 -12.84 4.41
N LEU A 20 4.08 -11.56 4.64
CA LEU A 20 5.19 -10.88 3.97
C LEU A 20 6.57 -11.13 4.60
N THR A 21 6.66 -11.72 5.80
CA THR A 21 7.95 -12.10 6.43
C THR A 21 8.51 -13.43 5.90
N GLY A 22 7.81 -14.13 5.00
CA GLY A 22 8.29 -15.35 4.33
C GLY A 22 9.33 -15.10 3.24
N GLU A 23 9.87 -16.18 2.65
CA GLU A 23 11.02 -16.13 1.72
C GLU A 23 10.82 -15.22 0.50
N ALA A 24 9.60 -15.08 -0.02
CA ALA A 24 9.30 -14.33 -1.23
C ALA A 24 8.56 -12.98 -0.98
N GLY A 25 8.01 -12.81 0.23
CA GLY A 25 7.44 -11.62 0.85
C GLY A 25 7.14 -10.38 -0.01
N LEU A 26 7.65 -9.22 0.41
CA LEU A 26 7.41 -7.93 -0.25
C LEU A 26 8.03 -7.85 -1.65
N ARG A 27 9.03 -8.70 -1.94
CA ARG A 27 9.74 -8.73 -3.23
C ARG A 27 8.84 -9.21 -4.36
N ASP A 28 8.01 -10.23 -4.12
CA ASP A 28 7.07 -10.73 -5.11
C ASP A 28 5.98 -9.69 -5.42
N VAL A 29 5.53 -8.97 -4.40
CA VAL A 29 4.59 -7.86 -4.57
C VAL A 29 5.21 -6.75 -5.42
N ASP A 30 6.48 -6.42 -5.18
CA ASP A 30 7.21 -5.43 -5.98
C ASP A 30 7.42 -5.89 -7.43
N ALA A 31 7.69 -7.18 -7.63
CA ALA A 31 7.83 -7.78 -8.95
C ALA A 31 6.53 -7.69 -9.75
N GLU A 32 5.39 -7.99 -9.13
CA GLU A 32 4.08 -7.88 -9.78
C GLU A 32 3.72 -6.43 -10.09
N LEU A 33 3.97 -5.50 -9.15
CA LEU A 33 3.83 -4.08 -9.40
C LEU A 33 4.67 -3.64 -10.60
N SER A 34 5.95 -4.04 -10.63
CA SER A 34 6.88 -3.71 -11.71
C SER A 34 6.44 -4.27 -13.05
N ARG A 35 5.94 -5.52 -13.08
CA ARG A 35 5.38 -6.16 -14.28
C ARG A 35 4.21 -5.36 -14.84
N ALA A 36 3.21 -5.05 -14.02
CA ALA A 36 2.03 -4.30 -14.44
C ALA A 36 2.40 -2.88 -14.93
N LEU A 37 3.30 -2.19 -14.21
CA LEU A 37 3.78 -0.86 -14.62
C LEU A 37 4.60 -0.88 -15.92
N GLY A 38 5.32 -1.97 -16.19
CA GLY A 38 6.08 -2.16 -17.44
C GLY A 38 5.19 -2.29 -18.68
N ILE A 39 3.95 -2.77 -18.53
CA ILE A 39 2.98 -2.84 -19.63
C ILE A 39 2.42 -1.45 -19.96
N ALA A 40 2.16 -0.63 -18.94
CA ALA A 40 1.57 0.69 -19.05
C ALA A 40 2.54 1.73 -19.68
N THR A 41 2.75 1.67 -20.98
CA THR A 41 3.76 2.48 -21.71
C THR A 41 3.27 3.88 -22.13
N ASP A 42 1.97 4.12 -22.23
CA ASP A 42 1.42 5.42 -22.66
C ASP A 42 1.78 6.55 -21.68
N GLU A 43 2.13 7.72 -22.21
CA GLU A 43 2.57 8.88 -21.42
C GLU A 43 1.44 9.43 -20.53
N ALA A 44 0.18 9.28 -20.95
CA ALA A 44 -0.96 9.71 -20.15
C ALA A 44 -1.08 8.97 -18.81
N LEU A 45 -0.44 7.80 -18.70
CA LEU A 45 -0.37 6.96 -17.49
C LEU A 45 0.86 7.24 -16.62
N ALA A 46 1.78 8.10 -17.04
CA ALA A 46 2.99 8.41 -16.25
C ALA A 46 2.70 8.85 -14.80
N PRO A 47 1.70 9.71 -14.52
CA PRO A 47 1.35 10.08 -13.13
C PRO A 47 0.86 8.89 -12.30
N VAL A 48 0.17 7.93 -12.94
CA VAL A 48 -0.34 6.71 -12.29
C VAL A 48 0.82 5.80 -11.92
N ARG A 49 1.75 5.56 -12.86
CA ARG A 49 2.97 4.77 -12.62
C ARG A 49 3.81 5.37 -11.50
N SER A 50 4.03 6.69 -11.55
CA SER A 50 4.79 7.41 -10.52
C SER A 50 4.16 7.27 -9.15
N ARG A 51 2.83 7.43 -9.03
CA ARG A 51 2.14 7.28 -7.73
C ARG A 51 2.20 5.85 -7.21
N ALA A 52 1.99 4.85 -8.07
CA ALA A 52 2.08 3.45 -7.68
C ALA A 52 3.46 3.09 -7.12
N ARG A 53 4.52 3.51 -7.83
CA ARG A 53 5.91 3.33 -7.38
C ARG A 53 6.19 4.04 -6.06
N ALA A 54 5.79 5.31 -5.94
CA ALA A 54 6.00 6.08 -4.70
C ALA A 54 5.31 5.44 -3.47
N LEU A 55 4.12 4.87 -3.64
CA LEU A 55 3.43 4.13 -2.57
C LEU A 55 4.19 2.86 -2.16
N MET A 56 4.67 2.10 -3.14
CA MET A 56 5.45 0.88 -2.87
C MET A 56 6.78 1.19 -2.20
N ASP A 57 7.49 2.20 -2.67
CA ASP A 57 8.77 2.63 -2.11
C ASP A 57 8.60 3.12 -0.66
N ALA A 58 7.56 3.92 -0.40
CA ALA A 58 7.22 4.35 0.96
C ALA A 58 6.90 3.16 1.87
N ALA A 59 6.11 2.20 1.39
CA ALA A 59 5.75 1.00 2.14
C ALA A 59 6.97 0.12 2.44
N GLY A 60 7.85 -0.10 1.45
CA GLY A 60 9.09 -0.86 1.62
C GLY A 60 10.09 -0.19 2.56
N GLY A 61 10.26 1.13 2.44
CA GLY A 61 11.09 1.92 3.34
C GLY A 61 10.62 1.82 4.79
N TRP A 62 9.31 2.01 5.02
CA TRP A 62 8.73 1.83 6.35
C TRP A 62 8.89 0.40 6.87
N PHE A 63 8.60 -0.62 6.05
CA PHE A 63 8.67 -2.02 6.49
C PHE A 63 10.08 -2.40 6.93
N GLY A 64 11.12 -1.96 6.21
CA GLY A 64 12.51 -2.20 6.59
C GLY A 64 12.89 -1.55 7.93
N VAL A 65 12.42 -0.33 8.20
CA VAL A 65 12.69 0.40 9.45
C VAL A 65 11.88 -0.20 10.62
N ALA A 66 10.57 -0.38 10.44
CA ALA A 66 9.67 -0.89 11.47
C ALA A 66 10.03 -2.33 11.88
N HIS A 67 10.46 -3.16 10.93
CA HIS A 67 10.91 -4.52 11.23
C HIS A 67 12.14 -4.54 12.15
N GLN A 68 13.04 -3.55 12.03
CA GLN A 68 14.21 -3.41 12.90
C GLN A 68 13.87 -2.82 14.28
N ALA A 69 12.86 -1.95 14.35
CA ALA A 69 12.43 -1.29 15.58
C ALA A 69 11.64 -2.23 16.53
N GLY A 70 11.04 -3.30 15.99
CA GLY A 70 10.44 -4.38 16.75
C GLY A 70 8.93 -4.53 16.58
N PRO A 71 8.30 -5.53 17.24
CA PRO A 71 6.91 -5.90 16.99
C PRO A 71 5.90 -4.77 17.20
N ALA A 72 6.08 -3.94 18.23
CA ALA A 72 5.15 -2.84 18.53
C ALA A 72 5.07 -1.80 17.39
N GLU A 73 6.22 -1.41 16.83
CA GLU A 73 6.28 -0.48 15.69
C GLU A 73 5.71 -1.09 14.42
N LEU A 74 5.98 -2.38 14.19
CA LEU A 74 5.46 -3.11 13.04
C LEU A 74 3.93 -3.23 13.11
N GLU A 75 3.38 -3.58 14.27
CA GLU A 75 1.94 -3.71 14.48
C GLU A 75 1.22 -2.35 14.44
N GLY A 76 1.83 -1.30 15.03
CA GLY A 76 1.27 0.06 15.07
C GLY A 76 1.10 0.71 13.69
N GLY A 77 1.94 0.35 12.72
CA GLY A 77 1.84 0.82 11.33
C GLY A 77 1.14 -0.12 10.35
N ALA A 78 0.78 -1.34 10.77
CA ALA A 78 0.31 -2.43 9.91
C ALA A 78 -0.81 -2.02 8.94
N ARG A 79 -1.80 -1.28 9.43
CA ARG A 79 -2.94 -0.83 8.61
C ARG A 79 -2.53 0.19 7.55
N ARG A 80 -1.69 1.17 7.92
CA ARG A 80 -1.24 2.20 6.97
C ARG A 80 -0.41 1.56 5.86
N PHE A 81 0.48 0.65 6.24
CA PHE A 81 1.27 -0.16 5.31
C PHE A 81 0.41 -1.00 4.37
N SER A 82 -0.56 -1.74 4.90
CA SER A 82 -1.46 -2.60 4.11
C SER A 82 -2.25 -1.77 3.07
N MET A 83 -2.74 -0.60 3.48
CA MET A 83 -3.42 0.33 2.56
C MET A 83 -2.49 0.90 1.50
N ALA A 84 -1.22 1.20 1.84
CA ALA A 84 -0.25 1.72 0.88
C ALA A 84 0.05 0.69 -0.22
N ILE A 85 0.33 -0.56 0.14
CA ILE A 85 0.57 -1.64 -0.82
C ILE A 85 -0.67 -1.93 -1.66
N GLY A 86 -1.84 -2.04 -1.02
CA GLY A 86 -3.09 -2.29 -1.74
C GLY A 86 -3.39 -1.22 -2.79
N ARG A 87 -3.14 0.05 -2.46
CA ARG A 87 -3.29 1.18 -3.40
C ARG A 87 -2.21 1.17 -4.49
N ALA A 88 -0.97 0.82 -4.16
CA ALA A 88 0.10 0.69 -5.14
C ALA A 88 -0.28 -0.33 -6.23
N LEU A 89 -0.70 -1.52 -5.81
CA LEU A 89 -1.17 -2.59 -6.71
C LEU A 89 -2.42 -2.17 -7.49
N GLN A 90 -3.39 -1.53 -6.84
CA GLN A 90 -4.60 -1.03 -7.50
C GLN A 90 -4.26 -0.07 -8.65
N LEU A 91 -3.34 0.87 -8.42
CA LEU A 91 -2.91 1.81 -9.45
C LEU A 91 -2.14 1.12 -10.58
N ALA A 92 -1.26 0.17 -10.26
CA ALA A 92 -0.48 -0.56 -11.27
C ALA A 92 -1.38 -1.39 -12.18
N LEU A 93 -2.33 -2.14 -11.61
CA LEU A 93 -3.29 -2.95 -12.36
C LEU A 93 -4.28 -2.07 -13.15
N ALA A 94 -4.69 -0.91 -12.59
CA ALA A 94 -5.50 0.05 -13.32
C ALA A 94 -4.75 0.66 -14.52
N ALA A 95 -3.44 0.92 -14.38
CA ALA A 95 -2.61 1.40 -15.47
C ALA A 95 -2.44 0.33 -16.56
N GLU A 96 -2.20 -0.92 -16.20
CA GLU A 96 -2.15 -2.05 -17.13
C GLU A 96 -3.47 -2.19 -17.91
N HIS A 97 -4.61 -2.13 -17.21
CA HIS A 97 -5.92 -2.20 -17.84
C HIS A 97 -6.19 -1.01 -18.77
N ALA A 98 -5.83 0.21 -18.34
CA ALA A 98 -5.96 1.40 -19.16
C ALA A 98 -5.12 1.33 -20.43
N GLN A 99 -3.90 0.77 -20.35
CA GLN A 99 -3.07 0.53 -21.52
C GLN A 99 -3.74 -0.43 -22.51
N TRP A 100 -4.34 -1.50 -22.00
CA TRP A 100 -5.08 -2.45 -22.84
C TRP A 100 -6.27 -1.80 -23.55
N LEU A 101 -7.01 -0.92 -22.86
CA LEU A 101 -8.10 -0.14 -23.46
C LEU A 101 -7.62 0.85 -24.52
N LEU A 102 -6.48 1.52 -24.29
CA LEU A 102 -5.88 2.43 -25.26
C LEU A 102 -5.55 1.72 -26.58
N GLY A 103 -5.06 0.48 -26.53
CA GLY A 103 -4.85 -0.35 -27.71
C GLY A 103 -6.12 -0.65 -28.52
N ARG A 104 -7.31 -0.39 -27.94
CA ARG A 104 -8.64 -0.54 -28.56
C ARG A 104 -9.29 0.79 -28.90
N GLY A 105 -8.56 1.90 -28.75
CA GLY A 105 -9.07 3.25 -28.98
C GLY A 105 -9.96 3.79 -27.87
N ASP A 106 -10.04 3.13 -26.70
CA ASP A 106 -10.80 3.60 -25.55
C ASP A 106 -9.90 4.29 -24.52
N ARG A 107 -10.24 5.53 -24.17
CA ARG A 107 -9.50 6.37 -23.20
C ARG A 107 -10.13 6.38 -21.81
N SER A 108 -11.28 5.73 -21.61
CA SER A 108 -12.02 5.69 -20.35
C SER A 108 -11.14 5.19 -19.19
N GLY A 109 -10.32 4.17 -19.42
CA GLY A 109 -9.39 3.62 -18.44
C GLY A 109 -8.36 4.63 -17.92
N VAL A 110 -7.88 5.54 -18.78
CA VAL A 110 -6.93 6.58 -18.38
C VAL A 110 -7.60 7.57 -17.41
N ALA A 111 -8.86 7.92 -17.65
CA ALA A 111 -9.60 8.83 -16.77
C ALA A 111 -9.81 8.20 -15.37
N VAL A 112 -10.22 6.92 -15.34
CA VAL A 112 -10.38 6.16 -14.08
C VAL A 112 -9.06 6.03 -13.33
N ALA A 113 -7.98 5.65 -14.01
CA ALA A 113 -6.66 5.50 -13.40
C ALA A 113 -6.16 6.83 -12.79
N ARG A 114 -6.41 7.96 -13.47
CA ARG A 114 -6.09 9.30 -12.93
C ARG A 114 -6.93 9.67 -11.73
N GLN A 115 -8.22 9.32 -11.72
CA GLN A 115 -9.05 9.54 -10.55
C GLN A 115 -8.56 8.73 -9.35
N LEU A 116 -8.12 7.48 -9.55
CA LEU A 116 -7.54 6.66 -8.50
C LEU A 116 -6.27 7.27 -7.91
N VAL A 117 -5.45 7.99 -8.70
CA VAL A 117 -4.30 8.74 -8.18
C VAL A 117 -4.74 9.77 -7.15
N ALA A 118 -5.84 10.50 -7.39
CA ALA A 118 -6.33 11.49 -6.44
C ALA A 118 -6.82 10.84 -5.13
N LEU A 119 -7.36 9.62 -5.20
CA LEU A 119 -7.85 8.84 -4.06
C LEU A 119 -6.75 8.05 -3.33
N SER A 120 -5.53 8.04 -3.86
CA SER A 120 -4.41 7.25 -3.35
C SER A 120 -3.22 8.15 -2.97
N PRO A 121 -3.37 9.05 -1.98
CA PRO A 121 -2.24 9.84 -1.49
C PRO A 121 -1.16 8.93 -0.90
N VAL A 122 0.10 9.32 -1.06
CA VAL A 122 1.21 8.66 -0.38
C VAL A 122 1.08 8.98 1.11
N PRO A 123 0.85 7.98 1.98
CA PRO A 123 0.70 8.22 3.39
C PRO A 123 2.05 8.61 4.01
N ASP A 124 2.00 9.44 5.04
CA ASP A 124 3.12 9.52 5.96
C ASP A 124 3.16 8.24 6.80
N LEU A 125 4.11 7.37 6.47
CA LEU A 125 4.32 6.12 7.19
C LEU A 125 5.28 6.31 8.37
N VAL A 126 5.95 7.46 8.46
CA VAL A 126 6.81 7.83 9.59
C VAL A 126 5.94 8.48 10.68
N GLY A 127 5.04 7.68 11.24
CA GLY A 127 4.35 8.03 12.47
C GLY A 127 5.06 7.33 13.61
N VAL A 128 5.98 8.03 14.29
CA VAL A 128 6.39 7.65 15.65
C VAL A 128 5.10 7.50 16.44
N MET A 129 4.83 6.30 16.96
CA MET A 129 3.83 6.16 18.01
C MET A 129 4.30 7.09 19.13
N ASP A 130 3.60 8.20 19.35
CA ASP A 130 3.94 9.10 20.45
C ASP A 130 3.87 8.24 21.72
N THR A 131 5.05 7.91 22.23
CA THR A 131 5.22 6.92 23.29
C THR A 131 4.63 7.46 24.60
N ASP A 132 4.23 8.73 24.61
CA ASP A 132 3.45 9.36 25.67
C ASP A 132 1.98 8.95 25.69
N GLU A 133 1.30 8.69 24.56
CA GLU A 133 -0.11 8.26 24.60
C GLU A 133 -0.26 6.87 25.24
N ALA A 134 0.68 5.96 24.99
CA ALA A 134 0.72 4.65 25.64
C ALA A 134 0.98 4.75 27.16
N ARG A 135 1.74 5.77 27.60
CA ARG A 135 1.98 6.04 29.02
C ARG A 135 0.79 6.69 29.72
N VAL A 136 0.01 7.50 29.00
CA VAL A 136 -1.21 8.13 29.54
C VAL A 136 -2.27 7.08 29.85
N VAL A 137 -2.44 6.07 28.99
CA VAL A 137 -3.39 4.96 29.26
C VAL A 137 -2.93 4.12 30.45
N ALA A 138 -1.64 3.79 30.54
CA ALA A 138 -1.09 3.03 31.67
C ALA A 138 -1.19 3.76 33.03
N ARG A 139 -1.28 5.10 33.03
CA ARG A 139 -1.40 5.92 34.25
C ARG A 139 -2.85 6.16 34.70
N LEU A 140 -3.83 5.79 33.88
CA LEU A 140 -5.25 5.86 34.23
C LEU A 140 -5.78 4.54 34.84
N GLU A 141 -4.94 3.52 34.91
CA GLU A 141 -5.25 2.21 35.52
C GLU A 141 -4.59 2.02 36.91
N GLU A 142 -3.93 3.04 37.45
CA GLU A 142 -3.46 3.14 38.85
C GLU A 142 -4.30 4.12 39.67
#